data_AF-A0A2D2CVU5-F1
#
_entry.id   AF-A0A2D2CVU5-F1
#
_cell.length_a   1.000
_cell.length_b   1.000
_cell.length_c   1.000
_cell.angle_alpha   90.00
_cell.angle_beta   90.00
_cell.angle_gamma   90.00
#
_symmetry.space_group_name_H-M   'P 1'
#
loop_
_entity.id
_entity.type
_entity.pdbx_description
1 polymer ?
#
loop_
_entity_poly.entity_id
_entity_poly.type
_entity_poly.pdbx_seq_one_letter_code
_entity_poly.pdbx_strand_id
1 'polypeptide(L)'
;MDRLQNLLADQERDAAAIDRAVAAAQVRVQALDKDLRADVLRDREAELRLEALRGLTETRRAMLERAEAAQAQARRLTPEAERRAARFHNDDAVHASMSIATYARLERTSTPELMEHLADAIEDRNLALAEAVRLEFGRRNDAGPLREQFAGLFGRLRSPAAEEAKQAVSRIAGLSGLAAERLLTLERGRGDAAARLAAARMMAA
;
A
#
# COMPACT_ATOMS: atom_id res chain seq x y z
N MET A 1 -0.34 -6.90 -11.38
CA MET A 1 -1.07 -6.54 -10.15
C MET A 1 -1.20 -7.73 -9.19
N ASP A 2 -1.42 -8.93 -9.72
CA ASP A 2 -1.63 -10.19 -8.98
C ASP A 2 -0.59 -10.46 -7.88
N ARG A 3 0.69 -10.18 -8.14
CA ARG A 3 1.74 -10.37 -7.13
C ARG A 3 1.58 -9.46 -5.90
N LEU A 4 1.14 -8.20 -6.05
CA LEU A 4 0.89 -7.32 -4.89
C LEU A 4 -0.35 -7.77 -4.11
N GLN A 5 -1.38 -8.23 -4.81
CA GLN A 5 -2.59 -8.76 -4.18
C GLN A 5 -2.28 -10.04 -3.38
N ASN A 6 -1.45 -10.94 -3.92
CA ASN A 6 -1.00 -12.13 -3.21
C ASN A 6 -0.21 -11.76 -1.95
N LEU A 7 0.73 -10.80 -2.06
CA LEU A 7 1.48 -10.30 -0.90
C LEU A 7 0.55 -9.72 0.17
N LEU A 8 -0.48 -8.96 -0.22
CA LEU A 8 -1.48 -8.41 0.71
C LEU A 8 -2.31 -9.50 1.38
N ALA A 9 -2.80 -10.49 0.64
CA ALA A 9 -3.59 -11.58 1.20
C ALA A 9 -2.79 -12.41 2.21
N ASP A 10 -1.52 -12.71 1.91
CA ASP A 10 -0.64 -13.40 2.84
C ASP A 10 -0.32 -12.52 4.06
N GLN A 11 -0.15 -11.21 3.86
CA GLN A 11 0.04 -10.24 4.95
C GLN A 11 -1.14 -10.20 5.92
N GLU A 12 -2.37 -10.18 5.40
CA GLU A 12 -3.60 -10.21 6.21
C GLU A 12 -3.73 -11.50 7.00
N ARG A 13 -3.41 -12.64 6.37
CA ARG A 13 -3.43 -13.96 7.03
C ARG A 13 -2.49 -14.00 8.23
N ASP A 14 -1.27 -13.51 8.06
CA ASP A 14 -0.24 -13.53 9.10
C ASP A 14 -0.50 -12.50 10.20
N ALA A 15 -1.02 -11.32 9.85
CA ALA A 15 -1.49 -10.35 10.84
C ALA A 15 -2.57 -10.96 11.75
N ALA A 16 -3.55 -11.64 11.16
CA ALA A 16 -4.59 -12.33 11.92
C ALA A 16 -4.03 -13.50 12.76
N ALA A 17 -2.99 -14.18 12.28
CA ALA A 17 -2.31 -15.23 13.05
C ALA A 17 -1.59 -14.65 14.27
N ILE A 18 -0.92 -13.50 14.13
CA ILE A 18 -0.29 -12.78 15.24
C ILE A 18 -1.35 -12.35 16.25
N ASP A 19 -2.47 -11.74 15.81
CA ASP A 19 -3.55 -11.32 16.71
C ASP A 19 -4.09 -12.50 17.54
N ARG A 20 -4.34 -13.64 16.89
CA ARG A 20 -4.79 -14.87 17.58
C ARG A 20 -3.76 -15.37 18.59
N ALA A 21 -2.48 -15.39 18.23
CA ALA A 21 -1.42 -15.88 19.10
C ALA A 21 -1.20 -14.95 20.32
N VAL A 22 -1.27 -13.63 20.10
CA VAL A 22 -1.20 -12.64 21.18
C VAL A 22 -2.37 -12.81 22.14
N ALA A 23 -3.61 -12.96 21.62
CA ALA A 23 -4.79 -13.20 22.44
C ALA A 23 -4.67 -14.50 23.25
N ALA A 24 -4.21 -15.59 22.63
CA ALA A 24 -3.99 -16.87 23.32
C ALA A 24 -2.92 -16.76 24.43
N ALA A 25 -1.83 -16.03 24.18
CA ALA A 25 -0.81 -15.78 25.20
C ALA A 25 -1.36 -14.97 26.38
N GLN A 26 -2.21 -13.97 26.13
CA GLN A 26 -2.87 -13.20 27.18
C GLN A 26 -3.79 -14.07 28.04
N VAL A 27 -4.56 -14.97 27.43
CA VAL A 27 -5.40 -15.93 28.17
C VAL A 27 -4.54 -16.83 29.06
N ARG A 28 -3.43 -17.37 28.55
CA ARG A 28 -2.49 -18.20 29.34
C ARG A 28 -1.90 -17.42 30.53
N VAL A 29 -1.53 -16.16 30.32
CA VAL A 29 -1.04 -15.27 31.39
C VAL A 29 -2.12 -14.99 32.44
N GLN A 30 -3.36 -14.74 32.02
CA GLN A 30 -4.48 -14.49 32.93
C GLN A 30 -4.83 -15.72 33.77
N ALA A 31 -4.74 -16.91 33.18
CA ALA A 31 -5.02 -18.20 33.82
C ALA A 31 -3.95 -18.65 34.84
N LEU A 32 -2.81 -17.94 34.96
CA LEU A 32 -1.83 -18.23 36.00
C LEU A 32 -2.44 -18.06 37.39
N ASP A 33 -2.16 -19.04 38.26
CA ASP A 33 -2.55 -19.03 39.67
C ASP A 33 -2.04 -17.75 40.36
N LYS A 34 -2.98 -17.02 40.97
CA LYS A 34 -2.72 -15.72 41.63
C LYS A 34 -2.22 -15.89 43.06
N ASP A 35 -2.31 -17.10 43.62
CA ASP A 35 -1.81 -17.42 44.95
C ASP A 35 -0.30 -17.74 44.96
N LEU A 36 0.32 -17.80 43.77
CA LEU A 36 1.76 -17.90 43.63
C LEU A 36 2.47 -16.67 44.24
N ARG A 37 3.68 -16.91 44.78
CA ARG A 37 4.54 -15.82 45.21
C ARG A 37 4.80 -14.84 44.06
N ALA A 38 4.86 -13.54 44.38
CA ALA A 38 4.92 -12.47 43.39
C ALA A 38 6.17 -12.49 42.48
N ASP A 39 7.26 -13.11 42.92
CA ASP A 39 8.46 -13.38 42.12
C ASP A 39 8.20 -14.51 41.12
N VAL A 40 7.69 -15.65 41.60
CA VAL A 40 7.33 -16.81 40.76
C VAL A 40 6.28 -16.45 39.71
N LEU A 41 5.26 -15.69 40.09
CA LEU A 41 4.23 -15.23 39.15
C LEU A 41 4.83 -14.37 38.04
N ARG A 42 5.72 -13.42 38.37
CA ARG A 42 6.39 -12.56 37.39
C ARG A 42 7.23 -13.37 36.40
N ASP A 43 8.00 -14.34 36.91
CA ASP A 43 8.84 -15.19 36.07
C ASP A 43 7.98 -16.05 35.12
N ARG A 44 6.89 -16.64 35.61
CA ARG A 44 5.96 -17.43 34.79
C ARG A 44 5.26 -16.59 33.72
N GLU A 45 4.84 -15.37 34.06
CA GLU A 45 4.26 -14.48 33.05
C GLU A 45 5.28 -14.10 31.97
N ALA A 46 6.54 -13.87 32.35
CA ALA A 46 7.62 -13.56 31.42
C ALA A 46 7.93 -14.76 30.50
N GLU A 47 8.00 -15.98 31.04
CA GLU A 47 8.18 -17.21 30.28
C GLU A 47 7.10 -17.38 29.20
N LEU A 48 5.83 -17.25 29.57
CA LEU A 48 4.70 -17.41 28.64
C LEU A 48 4.71 -16.37 27.51
N ARG A 49 5.04 -15.11 27.83
CA ARG A 49 5.18 -14.05 26.82
C ARG A 49 6.34 -14.33 25.89
N LEU A 50 7.47 -14.77 26.43
CA LEU A 50 8.68 -15.03 25.66
C LEU A 50 8.53 -16.28 24.76
N GLU A 51 7.83 -17.31 25.23
CA GLU A 51 7.42 -18.47 24.41
C GLU A 51 6.57 -18.02 23.21
N ALA A 52 5.55 -17.20 23.45
CA ALA A 52 4.68 -16.69 22.40
C ALA A 52 5.43 -15.79 21.39
N LEU A 53 6.33 -14.91 21.87
CA LEU A 53 7.16 -14.07 20.99
C LEU A 53 8.10 -14.91 20.12
N ARG A 54 8.74 -15.94 20.69
CA ARG A 54 9.60 -16.86 19.92
C ARG A 54 8.81 -17.52 18.79
N GLY A 55 7.60 -18.01 19.08
CA GLY A 55 6.72 -18.62 18.08
C GLY A 55 6.28 -17.69 16.94
N LEU A 56 6.38 -16.37 17.12
CA LEU A 56 5.98 -15.36 16.13
C LEU A 56 7.15 -14.70 15.39
N THR A 57 8.39 -15.09 15.70
CA THR A 57 9.59 -14.45 15.13
C THR A 57 9.64 -14.57 13.61
N GLU A 58 9.46 -15.77 13.08
CA GLU A 58 9.49 -16.02 11.62
C GLU A 58 8.32 -15.34 10.91
N THR A 59 7.11 -15.36 11.50
CA THR A 59 5.95 -14.67 10.95
C THR A 59 6.18 -13.17 10.84
N ARG A 60 6.74 -12.55 11.90
CA ARG A 60 7.11 -11.13 11.90
C ARG A 60 8.14 -10.83 10.81
N ARG A 61 9.16 -11.67 10.68
CA ARG A 61 10.21 -11.52 9.68
C ARG A 61 9.62 -11.59 8.26
N ALA A 62 8.80 -12.60 7.97
CA ALA A 62 8.13 -12.75 6.69
C ALA A 62 7.25 -11.54 6.34
N MET A 63 6.53 -10.99 7.33
CA MET A 63 5.74 -9.76 7.14
C MET A 63 6.59 -8.55 6.76
N LEU A 64 7.79 -8.39 7.35
CA LEU A 64 8.72 -7.32 7.00
C LEU A 64 9.31 -7.52 5.60
N GLU A 65 9.75 -8.73 5.28
CA GLU A 65 10.28 -9.07 3.95
C GLU A 65 9.23 -8.84 2.85
N ARG A 66 7.96 -9.18 3.09
CA ARG A 66 6.86 -8.86 2.15
C ARG A 66 6.62 -7.37 2.00
N ALA A 67 6.74 -6.58 3.08
CA ALA A 67 6.60 -5.13 2.99
C ALA A 67 7.71 -4.51 2.14
N GLU A 68 8.95 -4.97 2.29
CA GLU A 68 10.07 -4.57 1.45
C GLU A 68 9.87 -4.99 -0.02
N ALA A 69 9.45 -6.23 -0.26
CA ALA A 69 9.14 -6.73 -1.60
C ALA A 69 8.02 -5.93 -2.28
N ALA A 70 6.97 -5.57 -1.53
CA ALA A 70 5.87 -4.75 -2.02
C ALA A 70 6.34 -3.33 -2.40
N GLN A 71 7.18 -2.71 -1.56
CA GLN A 71 7.81 -1.42 -1.90
C GLN A 71 8.69 -1.50 -3.15
N ALA A 72 9.50 -2.56 -3.28
CA ALA A 72 10.32 -2.77 -4.47
C ALA A 72 9.47 -2.94 -5.74
N GLN A 73 8.33 -3.62 -5.63
CA GLN A 73 7.40 -3.79 -6.75
C GLN A 73 6.69 -2.49 -7.14
N ALA A 74 6.29 -1.66 -6.17
CA ALA A 74 5.64 -0.38 -6.45
C ALA A 74 6.53 0.60 -7.24
N ARG A 75 7.86 0.49 -7.13
CA ARG A 75 8.80 1.27 -7.98
C ARG A 75 8.62 1.01 -9.48
N ARG A 76 8.00 -0.12 -9.85
CA ARG A 76 7.71 -0.49 -11.25
C ARG A 76 6.27 -0.19 -11.66
N LEU A 77 5.41 0.18 -10.71
CA LEU A 77 3.99 0.48 -10.89
C LEU A 77 3.76 1.97 -10.63
N THR A 78 4.49 2.82 -11.34
CA THR A 78 4.34 4.27 -11.27
C THR A 78 3.44 4.77 -12.39
N PRO A 79 2.84 5.97 -12.27
CA PRO A 79 2.11 6.58 -13.37
C PRO A 79 2.94 6.66 -14.66
N GLU A 80 4.24 6.93 -14.56
CA GLU A 80 5.17 6.95 -15.71
C GLU A 80 5.32 5.57 -16.35
N ALA A 81 5.34 4.50 -15.54
CA ALA A 81 5.44 3.14 -16.03
C ALA A 81 4.16 2.73 -16.78
N GLU A 82 2.98 3.08 -16.24
CA GLU A 82 1.71 2.87 -16.94
C GLU A 82 1.64 3.64 -18.26
N ARG A 83 2.02 4.92 -18.26
CA ARG A 83 2.02 5.73 -19.49
C ARG A 83 2.94 5.15 -20.56
N ARG A 84 4.14 4.68 -20.19
CA ARG A 84 5.04 4.00 -21.13
C ARG A 84 4.50 2.67 -21.66
N ALA A 85 3.66 1.99 -20.88
CA ALA A 85 3.02 0.75 -21.28
C ALA A 85 1.66 0.97 -21.97
N ALA A 86 1.16 2.21 -22.02
CA ALA A 86 -0.12 2.52 -22.62
C ALA A 86 -0.10 2.25 -24.12
N ARG A 87 -1.16 1.59 -24.60
CA ARG A 87 -1.28 1.19 -26.00
C ARG A 87 -2.63 1.59 -26.53
N PHE A 88 -2.66 1.98 -27.82
CA PHE A 88 -3.91 2.18 -28.55
C PHE A 88 -4.64 0.86 -28.86
N HIS A 89 -3.90 -0.26 -28.91
CA HIS A 89 -4.46 -1.58 -29.19
C HIS A 89 -3.57 -2.68 -28.59
N ASN A 90 -4.13 -3.87 -28.33
CA ASN A 90 -3.39 -5.00 -27.75
C ASN A 90 -2.45 -5.67 -28.76
N ASP A 91 -2.90 -5.80 -30.02
CA ASP A 91 -2.07 -6.26 -31.13
C ASP A 91 -0.99 -5.25 -31.51
N ASP A 92 0.26 -5.71 -31.61
CA ASP A 92 1.43 -4.85 -31.84
C ASP A 92 1.41 -4.14 -33.19
N ALA A 93 0.95 -4.81 -34.26
CA ALA A 93 0.92 -4.23 -35.60
C ALA A 93 -0.18 -3.17 -35.73
N VAL A 94 -1.34 -3.42 -35.13
CA VAL A 94 -2.44 -2.45 -35.05
C VAL A 94 -2.03 -1.27 -34.17
N HIS A 95 -1.41 -1.52 -33.02
CA HIS A 95 -0.91 -0.46 -32.14
C HIS A 95 0.10 0.45 -32.86
N ALA A 96 1.07 -0.11 -33.57
CA ALA A 96 2.06 0.66 -34.32
C ALA A 96 1.38 1.55 -35.38
N SER A 97 0.44 0.97 -36.14
CA SER A 97 -0.30 1.69 -37.18
C SER A 97 -1.13 2.85 -36.62
N MET A 98 -1.87 2.59 -35.53
CA MET A 98 -2.66 3.62 -34.83
C MET A 98 -1.79 4.70 -34.21
N SER A 99 -0.63 4.32 -33.65
CA SER A 99 0.31 5.28 -33.05
C SER A 99 0.83 6.26 -34.10
N ILE A 100 1.29 5.75 -35.26
CA ILE A 100 1.78 6.58 -36.36
C ILE A 100 0.69 7.53 -36.85
N ALA A 101 -0.52 7.00 -37.11
CA ALA A 101 -1.64 7.81 -37.58
C ALA A 101 -2.04 8.90 -36.57
N THR A 102 -2.02 8.57 -35.27
CA THR A 102 -2.35 9.51 -34.20
C THR A 102 -1.31 10.60 -34.09
N TYR A 103 -0.01 10.27 -34.04
CA TYR A 103 1.05 11.29 -33.99
C TYR A 103 1.03 12.20 -35.22
N ALA A 104 0.84 11.65 -36.42
CA ALA A 104 0.74 12.45 -37.66
C ALA A 104 -0.50 13.37 -37.66
N ARG A 105 -1.56 13.03 -36.92
CA ARG A 105 -2.70 13.92 -36.69
C ARG A 105 -2.34 15.02 -35.71
N LEU A 106 -1.83 14.66 -34.53
CA LEU A 106 -1.50 15.60 -33.46
C LEU A 106 -0.45 16.63 -33.90
N GLU A 107 0.52 16.24 -34.74
CA GLU A 107 1.52 17.15 -35.29
C GLU A 107 0.90 18.30 -36.13
N ARG A 108 -0.25 18.06 -36.76
CA ARG A 108 -0.96 19.08 -37.55
C ARG A 108 -2.02 19.83 -36.75
N THR A 109 -2.30 19.39 -35.53
CA THR A 109 -3.26 20.02 -34.62
C THR A 109 -2.64 21.26 -33.97
N SER A 110 -3.44 22.31 -33.78
CA SER A 110 -2.97 23.53 -33.11
C SER A 110 -2.80 23.31 -31.61
N THR A 111 -1.94 24.09 -30.96
CA THR A 111 -1.66 23.96 -29.52
C THR A 111 -2.90 24.12 -28.63
N PRO A 112 -3.86 25.02 -28.92
CA PRO A 112 -5.15 25.05 -28.20
C PRO A 112 -5.99 23.79 -28.40
N GLU A 113 -6.09 23.27 -29.63
CA GLU A 113 -6.85 22.03 -29.91
C GLU A 113 -6.20 20.79 -29.26
N LEU A 114 -4.87 20.79 -29.05
CA LEU A 114 -4.22 19.74 -28.26
C LEU A 114 -4.72 19.72 -26.80
N MET A 115 -5.09 20.87 -26.23
CA MET A 115 -5.70 20.93 -24.90
C MET A 115 -7.07 20.27 -24.87
N GLU A 116 -7.88 20.49 -25.91
CA GLU A 116 -9.19 19.85 -26.08
C GLU A 116 -9.03 18.34 -26.21
N HIS A 117 -8.12 17.87 -27.06
CA HIS A 117 -7.82 16.44 -27.18
C HIS A 117 -7.31 15.82 -25.87
N LEU A 118 -6.58 16.57 -25.04
CA LEU A 118 -6.20 16.08 -23.73
C LEU A 118 -7.42 15.94 -22.80
N ALA A 119 -8.34 16.90 -22.83
CA ALA A 119 -9.56 16.84 -22.02
C ALA A 119 -10.41 15.62 -22.40
N ASP A 120 -10.66 15.43 -23.71
CA ASP A 120 -11.38 14.27 -24.24
C ASP A 120 -10.70 12.96 -23.82
N ALA A 121 -9.38 12.87 -23.97
CA ALA A 121 -8.62 11.68 -23.60
C ALA A 121 -8.73 11.37 -22.09
N ILE A 122 -8.81 12.38 -21.23
CA ILE A 122 -9.01 12.20 -19.79
C ILE A 122 -10.43 11.72 -19.50
N GLU A 123 -11.45 12.30 -20.14
CA GLU A 123 -12.84 11.92 -19.99
C GLU A 123 -13.06 10.46 -20.43
N ASP A 124 -12.49 10.07 -21.56
CA ASP A 124 -12.53 8.71 -22.11
C ASP A 124 -11.60 7.73 -21.39
N ARG A 125 -10.78 8.20 -20.44
CA ARG A 125 -9.72 7.42 -19.77
C ARG A 125 -8.76 6.77 -20.76
N ASN A 126 -8.51 7.42 -21.90
CA ASN A 126 -7.60 6.95 -22.93
C ASN A 126 -6.16 7.38 -22.62
N LEU A 127 -5.48 6.55 -21.82
CA LEU A 127 -4.11 6.82 -21.38
C LEU A 127 -3.10 6.95 -22.54
N ALA A 128 -3.29 6.16 -23.61
CA ALA A 128 -2.40 6.18 -24.77
C ALA A 128 -2.51 7.51 -25.54
N LEU A 129 -3.75 8.00 -25.74
CA LEU A 129 -3.98 9.29 -26.38
C LEU A 129 -3.48 10.44 -25.51
N ALA A 130 -3.78 10.43 -24.19
CA ALA A 130 -3.31 11.46 -23.27
C ALA A 130 -1.77 11.57 -23.26
N GLU A 131 -1.07 10.43 -23.27
CA GLU A 131 0.40 10.41 -23.36
C GLU A 131 0.92 10.89 -24.72
N ALA A 132 0.26 10.51 -25.82
CA ALA A 132 0.61 11.00 -27.15
C ALA A 132 0.48 12.53 -27.25
N VAL A 133 -0.62 13.09 -26.72
CA VAL A 133 -0.85 14.54 -26.63
C VAL A 133 0.21 15.21 -25.76
N ARG A 134 0.59 14.62 -24.62
CA ARG A 134 1.67 15.14 -23.75
C ARG A 134 3.01 15.21 -24.47
N LEU A 135 3.37 14.16 -25.21
CA LEU A 135 4.63 14.11 -25.95
C LEU A 135 4.66 15.16 -27.06
N GLU A 136 3.54 15.33 -27.77
CA GLU A 136 3.43 16.34 -28.83
C GLU A 136 3.46 17.76 -28.26
N PHE A 137 2.65 18.05 -27.24
CA PHE A 137 2.62 19.35 -26.57
C PHE A 137 4.00 19.74 -26.01
N GLY A 138 4.76 18.77 -25.49
CA GLY A 138 6.12 18.98 -24.99
C GLY A 138 7.14 19.42 -26.06
N ARG A 139 6.85 19.17 -27.34
CA ARG A 139 7.69 19.58 -28.49
C ARG A 139 7.32 20.95 -29.06
N ARG A 140 6.21 21.54 -28.61
CA ARG A 140 5.69 22.81 -29.13
C ARG A 140 6.44 24.01 -28.54
N ASN A 141 6.95 24.85 -29.43
CA ASN A 141 7.65 26.09 -29.05
C ASN A 141 6.69 27.19 -28.59
N ASP A 142 5.45 27.16 -29.07
CA ASP A 142 4.37 28.10 -28.76
C ASP A 142 3.55 27.70 -27.52
N ALA A 143 3.88 26.59 -26.86
CA ALA A 143 3.14 26.08 -25.71
C ALA A 143 3.20 26.98 -24.45
N GLY A 144 4.14 27.92 -24.39
CA GLY A 144 4.42 28.77 -23.20
C GLY A 144 3.18 29.27 -22.46
N PRO A 145 2.22 29.95 -23.14
CA PRO A 145 1.01 30.48 -22.51
C PRO A 145 0.06 29.42 -21.94
N LEU A 146 0.14 28.18 -22.42
CA LEU A 146 -0.78 27.09 -22.06
C LEU A 146 -0.16 26.04 -21.14
N ARG A 147 1.13 26.15 -20.80
CA ARG A 147 1.85 25.12 -20.01
C ARG A 147 1.23 24.85 -18.64
N GLU A 148 0.82 25.89 -17.93
CA GLU A 148 0.22 25.75 -16.61
C GLU A 148 -1.16 25.08 -16.69
N GLN A 149 -1.97 25.51 -17.66
CA GLN A 149 -3.28 24.89 -17.92
C GLN A 149 -3.11 23.42 -18.32
N PHE A 150 -2.14 23.12 -19.18
CA PHE A 150 -1.80 21.76 -19.59
C PHE A 150 -1.42 20.91 -18.38
N ALA A 151 -0.53 21.40 -17.51
CA ALA A 151 -0.12 20.68 -16.32
C ALA A 151 -1.29 20.42 -15.36
N GLY A 152 -2.17 21.41 -15.17
CA GLY A 152 -3.37 21.28 -14.35
C GLY A 152 -4.38 20.28 -14.91
N LEU A 153 -4.57 20.27 -16.23
CA LEU A 153 -5.44 19.31 -16.92
C LEU A 153 -4.85 17.90 -16.87
N PHE A 154 -3.58 17.76 -17.26
CA PHE A 154 -2.86 16.48 -17.27
C PHE A 154 -2.77 15.86 -15.87
N GLY A 155 -2.66 16.68 -14.81
CA GLY A 155 -2.70 16.21 -13.42
C GLY A 155 -4.00 15.51 -12.99
N ARG A 156 -5.09 15.65 -13.78
CA ARG A 156 -6.35 14.93 -13.56
C ARG A 156 -6.33 13.49 -14.09
N LEU A 157 -5.36 13.17 -14.94
CA LEU A 157 -5.19 11.85 -15.51
C LEU A 157 -4.92 10.83 -14.40
N ARG A 158 -5.82 9.86 -14.27
CA ARG A 158 -5.70 8.81 -13.26
C ARG A 158 -4.86 7.66 -13.78
N SER A 159 -4.07 7.08 -12.89
CA SER A 159 -3.32 5.84 -13.11
C SER A 159 -3.82 4.76 -12.14
N PRO A 160 -4.88 4.02 -12.49
CA PRO A 160 -5.55 3.11 -11.58
C PRO A 160 -4.64 2.06 -10.97
N ALA A 161 -3.74 1.44 -11.75
CA ALA A 161 -2.87 0.38 -11.22
C ALA A 161 -1.78 0.94 -10.30
N ALA A 162 -1.30 2.17 -10.52
CA ALA A 162 -0.36 2.87 -9.66
C ALA A 162 -1.01 3.27 -8.33
N GLU A 163 -2.25 3.78 -8.38
CA GLU A 163 -3.03 4.09 -7.19
C GLU A 163 -3.37 2.82 -6.39
N GLU A 164 -3.84 1.77 -7.05
CA GLU A 164 -4.09 0.47 -6.41
C GLU A 164 -2.80 -0.12 -5.83
N ALA A 165 -1.67 -0.03 -6.53
CA ALA A 165 -0.38 -0.48 -6.02
C ALA A 165 0.05 0.30 -4.77
N LYS A 166 -0.13 1.63 -4.78
CA LYS A 166 0.15 2.50 -3.63
C LYS A 166 -0.71 2.14 -2.43
N GLN A 167 -2.02 1.90 -2.65
CA GLN A 167 -2.93 1.46 -1.60
C GLN A 167 -2.53 0.09 -1.04
N ALA A 168 -2.21 -0.88 -1.89
CA ALA A 168 -1.77 -2.21 -1.48
C ALA A 168 -0.48 -2.15 -0.64
N VAL A 169 0.53 -1.40 -1.09
CA VAL A 169 1.78 -1.20 -0.33
C VAL A 169 1.51 -0.54 1.03
N SER A 170 0.66 0.49 1.06
CA SER A 170 0.30 1.17 2.31
C SER A 170 -0.38 0.21 3.29
N ARG A 171 -1.31 -0.63 2.82
CA ARG A 171 -1.96 -1.66 3.64
C ARG A 171 -0.96 -2.69 4.16
N ILE A 172 -0.07 -3.21 3.29
CA ILE A 172 0.94 -4.19 3.70
C ILE A 172 1.84 -3.63 4.80
N ALA A 173 2.34 -2.41 4.60
CA ALA A 173 3.17 -1.72 5.59
C ALA A 173 2.41 -1.44 6.89
N GLY A 174 1.15 -1.00 6.80
CA GLY A 174 0.29 -0.78 7.96
C GLY A 174 0.07 -2.03 8.79
N LEU A 175 -0.17 -3.17 8.14
CA LEU A 175 -0.31 -4.47 8.82
C LEU A 175 0.99 -4.91 9.50
N SER A 176 2.15 -4.69 8.89
CA SER A 176 3.45 -4.93 9.55
C SER A 176 3.62 -4.05 10.80
N GLY A 177 3.24 -2.77 10.71
CA GLY A 177 3.31 -1.82 11.83
C GLY A 177 2.41 -2.23 13.00
N LEU A 178 1.15 -2.56 12.71
CA LEU A 178 0.20 -3.04 13.71
C LEU A 178 0.68 -4.34 14.36
N ALA A 179 1.18 -5.30 13.58
CA ALA A 179 1.75 -6.53 14.11
C ALA A 179 2.94 -6.26 15.05
N ALA A 180 3.84 -5.35 14.68
CA ALA A 180 4.95 -4.94 15.55
C ALA A 180 4.46 -4.31 16.87
N GLU A 181 3.42 -3.47 16.82
CA GLU A 181 2.81 -2.88 18.02
C GLU A 181 2.17 -3.93 18.93
N ARG A 182 1.49 -4.93 18.36
CA ARG A 182 0.90 -6.05 19.11
C ARG A 182 1.96 -6.87 19.83
N LEU A 183 3.05 -7.20 19.13
CA LEU A 183 4.18 -7.91 19.72
C LEU A 183 4.88 -7.09 20.81
N LEU A 184 5.07 -5.79 20.61
CA LEU A 184 5.62 -4.88 21.64
C LEU A 184 4.72 -4.80 22.88
N THR A 185 3.40 -4.80 22.68
CA THR A 185 2.43 -4.83 23.78
C THR A 185 2.53 -6.13 24.58
N LEU A 186 2.67 -7.27 23.89
CA LEU A 186 2.88 -8.58 24.51
C LEU A 186 4.20 -8.60 25.30
N GLU A 187 5.29 -8.10 24.73
CA GLU A 187 6.62 -8.00 25.35
C GLU A 187 6.59 -7.13 26.61
N ARG A 188 5.96 -5.95 26.53
CA ARG A 188 5.87 -5.00 27.66
C ARG A 188 4.87 -5.43 28.73
N GLY A 189 4.09 -6.50 28.50
CA GLY A 189 3.05 -6.95 29.42
C GLY A 189 1.91 -5.93 29.64
N ARG A 190 1.77 -4.92 28.77
CA ARG A 190 0.75 -3.86 28.86
C ARG A 190 -0.62 -4.32 28.35
N GLY A 191 -0.99 -5.56 28.65
CA GLY A 191 -2.37 -5.87 28.99
C GLY A 191 -2.68 -5.18 30.32
N ASP A 192 -2.98 -3.89 30.23
CA ASP A 192 -3.57 -3.02 31.23
C ASP A 192 -2.92 -2.92 32.61
N ALA A 193 -1.96 -2.00 32.78
CA ALA A 193 -1.82 -1.32 34.06
C ALA A 193 -3.01 -0.38 34.32
N ALA A 194 -3.60 0.20 33.26
CA ALA A 194 -4.72 1.13 33.34
C ALA A 194 -6.05 0.43 33.65
N ALA A 195 -6.40 -0.69 33.01
CA ALA A 195 -7.58 -1.47 33.41
C ALA A 195 -7.36 -2.30 34.68
N ARG A 196 -6.12 -2.66 35.06
CA ARG A 196 -5.85 -3.13 36.43
C ARG A 196 -6.14 -2.02 37.46
N LEU A 197 -5.76 -0.77 37.17
CA LEU A 197 -6.09 0.38 38.03
C LEU A 197 -7.59 0.72 38.03
N ALA A 198 -8.26 0.62 36.88
CA ALA A 198 -9.69 0.89 36.74
C ALA A 198 -10.54 -0.19 37.43
N ALA A 199 -10.18 -1.47 37.28
CA ALA A 199 -10.82 -2.57 38.00
C ALA A 199 -10.58 -2.48 39.51
N ALA A 200 -9.36 -2.13 39.95
CA ALA A 200 -9.06 -1.91 41.37
C ALA A 200 -9.83 -0.71 41.96
N ARG A 201 -10.05 0.36 41.19
CA ARG A 201 -10.85 1.51 41.61
C ARG A 201 -12.36 1.21 41.65
N MET A 202 -12.86 0.36 40.76
CA MET A 202 -14.26 -0.08 40.77
C MET A 202 -14.59 -1.07 41.89
N MET A 203 -13.59 -1.82 42.41
CA MET A 203 -13.80 -2.71 43.57
C MET A 203 -13.60 -2.00 44.93
N ALA A 204 -13.06 -0.78 44.94
CA ALA A 204 -12.81 0.01 46.15
C ALA A 204 -13.84 1.13 46.40
N ALA A 205 -14.86 1.23 45.54
CA ALA A 205 -16.00 2.14 45.64
C ALA A 205 -17.28 1.35 45.93
#